data_AF-A0A7Z9I7B5-F1
#
_entry.id   AF-A0A7Z9I7B5-F1
#
_cell.length_a   1.000
_cell.length_b   1.000
_cell.length_c   1.000
_cell.angle_alpha   90.00
_cell.angle_beta   90.00
_cell.angle_gamma   90.00
#
_symmetry.space_group_name_H-M   'P 1'
#
loop_
_entity.id
_entity.type
_entity.pdbx_description
1 polymer ?
#
loop_
_entity_poly.entity_id
_entity_poly.type
_entity_poly.pdbx_seq_one_letter_code
_entity_poly.pdbx_strand_id
1 'polypeptide(L)'
;MKGFAKQFKNLPDYILKITYQIWEDKDVEAIRDYYADTPIVSLPTPTRSPAGVIYGAEPVIKATYATLKMFPDRQLLAEDVIWIGNDEEGYLSSHRILSRATHLHDGAYGKATGKKLVYRGIADCACKNNQVYDEWLVKDEGAIVRQLGIDPKQYASNLITSEGGPDNAVAPFNEQTPCESLYKSPILPKSNPGQTYAEILKAIMSSNKEAIEKNYDRAIQQFQPGGFVTHG
;
A
#
# COMPACT_ATOMS: atom_id res chain seq x y z
N MET A 1 15.49 17.44 -5.61
CA MET A 1 14.19 17.01 -6.17
C MET A 1 13.88 17.83 -7.41
N LYS A 2 14.65 17.56 -8.47
CA LYS A 2 14.46 18.09 -9.82
C LYS A 2 13.12 17.60 -10.37
N GLY A 3 12.38 18.52 -10.98
CA GLY A 3 11.09 18.21 -11.62
C GLY A 3 9.91 18.07 -10.65
N PHE A 4 10.11 18.15 -9.33
CA PHE A 4 9.03 18.24 -8.35
C PHE A 4 8.63 19.70 -8.10
N ALA A 5 7.39 19.94 -7.69
CA ALA A 5 6.93 21.28 -7.35
C ALA A 5 7.76 21.87 -6.19
N LYS A 6 8.00 23.19 -6.25
CA LYS A 6 8.88 23.92 -5.29
C LYS A 6 8.44 23.82 -3.83
N GLN A 7 7.19 23.45 -3.58
CA GLN A 7 6.62 23.29 -2.24
C GLN A 7 7.13 22.05 -1.49
N PHE A 8 7.77 21.11 -2.19
CA PHE A 8 8.27 19.86 -1.62
C PHE A 8 9.76 19.98 -1.26
N LYS A 9 10.07 19.79 0.03
CA LYS A 9 11.43 19.93 0.56
C LYS A 9 12.32 18.73 0.21
N ASN A 10 11.75 17.53 0.25
CA ASN A 10 12.39 16.24 0.00
C ASN A 10 11.31 15.19 -0.31
N LEU A 11 11.70 13.94 -0.57
CA LEU A 11 10.75 12.90 -0.97
C LEU A 11 9.74 12.55 0.14
N PRO A 12 10.15 12.38 1.42
CA PRO A 12 9.19 12.21 2.50
C PRO A 12 8.15 13.34 2.57
N ASP A 13 8.58 14.60 2.47
CA ASP A 13 7.67 15.76 2.45
C ASP A 13 6.71 15.73 1.24
N TYR A 14 7.16 15.24 0.08
CA TYR A 14 6.28 15.00 -1.08
C TYR A 14 5.22 13.94 -0.78
N ILE A 15 5.63 12.73 -0.37
CA ILE A 15 4.72 11.63 -0.08
C ILE A 15 3.67 12.04 0.97
N LEU A 16 4.11 12.61 2.10
CA LEU A 16 3.22 13.00 3.18
C LEU A 16 2.20 14.06 2.74
N LYS A 17 2.63 15.07 1.98
CA LYS A 17 1.73 16.13 1.53
C LYS A 17 0.72 15.66 0.48
N ILE A 18 1.13 14.87 -0.50
CA ILE A 18 0.18 14.35 -1.50
C ILE A 18 -0.79 13.36 -0.86
N THR A 19 -0.33 12.54 0.10
CA THR A 19 -1.19 11.62 0.86
C THR A 19 -2.21 12.39 1.69
N TYR A 20 -1.80 13.45 2.37
CA TYR A 20 -2.71 14.27 3.15
C TYR A 20 -3.72 14.99 2.25
N GLN A 21 -3.27 15.62 1.16
CA GLN A 21 -4.10 16.35 0.20
C GLN A 21 -5.21 15.46 -0.38
N ILE A 22 -4.83 14.31 -0.96
CA ILE A 22 -5.77 13.45 -1.68
C ILE A 22 -6.74 12.76 -0.72
N TRP A 23 -6.26 12.19 0.39
CA TRP A 23 -7.06 11.28 1.22
C TRP A 23 -7.66 11.92 2.47
N GLU A 24 -7.02 12.90 3.10
CA GLU A 24 -7.54 13.55 4.32
C GLU A 24 -8.23 14.89 4.01
N ASP A 25 -7.65 15.72 3.13
CA ASP A 25 -8.31 16.94 2.60
C ASP A 25 -9.34 16.62 1.51
N LYS A 26 -9.40 15.36 1.06
CA LYS A 26 -10.38 14.82 0.09
C LYS A 26 -10.30 15.49 -1.28
N ASP A 27 -9.13 16.01 -1.65
CA ASP A 27 -8.84 16.47 -3.00
C ASP A 27 -8.49 15.27 -3.90
N VAL A 28 -9.48 14.38 -4.08
CA VAL A 28 -9.30 13.10 -4.77
C VAL A 28 -8.91 13.29 -6.24
N GLU A 29 -9.39 14.36 -6.87
CA GLU A 29 -9.12 14.64 -8.28
C GLU A 29 -7.63 14.98 -8.53
N ALA A 30 -6.90 15.45 -7.51
CA ALA A 30 -5.45 15.67 -7.58
C ALA A 30 -4.65 14.40 -7.87
N ILE A 31 -5.25 13.21 -7.75
CA ILE A 31 -4.64 11.97 -8.25
C ILE A 31 -4.24 12.11 -9.72
N ARG A 32 -4.98 12.84 -10.56
CA ARG A 32 -4.58 13.07 -11.98
C ARG A 32 -3.29 13.88 -12.13
N ASP A 33 -2.97 14.71 -11.15
CA ASP A 33 -1.76 15.53 -11.16
C ASP A 33 -0.53 14.74 -10.70
N TYR A 34 -0.72 13.65 -9.95
CA TYR A 34 0.37 12.87 -9.36
C TYR A 34 0.50 11.47 -9.94
N TYR A 35 -0.56 10.85 -10.44
CA TYR A 35 -0.52 9.53 -11.08
C TYR A 35 -0.59 9.75 -12.58
N ALA A 36 0.42 9.25 -13.28
CA ALA A 36 0.86 9.69 -14.61
C ALA A 36 -0.07 9.45 -15.82
N ASP A 37 -1.36 9.74 -15.71
CA ASP A 37 -2.34 9.61 -16.79
C ASP A 37 -2.42 10.82 -17.72
N THR A 38 -1.48 11.75 -17.58
CA THR A 38 -1.44 12.97 -18.37
C THR A 38 -0.65 12.76 -19.67
N PRO A 39 -0.95 13.50 -20.75
CA PRO A 39 -0.27 13.37 -22.06
C PRO A 39 1.25 13.60 -22.03
N ILE A 40 1.82 13.98 -20.89
CA ILE A 40 3.25 14.18 -20.64
C ILE A 40 3.96 12.84 -20.40
N VAL A 41 3.25 11.76 -20.04
CA VAL A 41 3.82 10.45 -19.73
C VAL A 41 3.31 9.38 -20.70
N SER A 42 4.21 8.49 -21.14
CA SER A 42 3.98 7.56 -22.24
C SER A 42 3.17 6.31 -21.88
N LEU A 43 3.03 5.98 -20.59
CA LEU A 43 2.33 4.79 -20.10
C LEU A 43 1.50 5.11 -18.85
N PRO A 44 0.27 4.57 -18.73
CA PRO A 44 -0.52 4.68 -17.51
C PRO A 44 0.21 4.07 -16.30
N THR A 45 0.06 4.68 -15.13
CA THR A 45 0.72 4.21 -13.90
C THR A 45 0.15 2.86 -13.45
N PRO A 46 0.95 1.77 -13.34
CA PRO A 46 0.49 0.56 -12.71
C PRO A 46 0.38 0.77 -11.20
N THR A 47 -0.80 0.49 -10.66
CA THR A 47 -1.04 0.39 -9.22
C THR A 47 -1.35 -1.07 -8.90
N ARG A 48 -0.42 -1.71 -8.19
CA ARG A 48 -0.47 -3.14 -7.88
C ARG A 48 -0.85 -3.33 -6.41
N SER A 49 -1.62 -4.38 -6.14
CA SER A 49 -2.04 -4.77 -4.80
C SER A 49 -2.24 -6.28 -4.73
N PRO A 50 -2.45 -6.88 -3.54
CA PRO A 50 -2.81 -8.30 -3.46
C PRO A 50 -4.06 -8.67 -4.27
N ALA A 51 -4.97 -7.72 -4.53
CA ALA A 51 -6.19 -7.92 -5.31
C ALA A 51 -6.00 -7.85 -6.84
N GLY A 52 -4.78 -7.56 -7.32
CA GLY A 52 -4.48 -7.45 -8.76
C GLY A 52 -3.81 -6.13 -9.12
N VAL A 53 -3.95 -5.73 -10.39
CA VAL A 53 -3.36 -4.51 -10.95
C VAL A 53 -4.44 -3.65 -11.61
N ILE A 54 -4.37 -2.35 -11.38
CA ILE A 54 -5.12 -1.33 -12.12
C ILE A 54 -4.14 -0.36 -12.79
N TYR A 55 -4.57 0.24 -13.88
CA TYR A 55 -3.73 1.16 -14.66
C TYR A 55 -4.36 2.54 -14.69
N GLY A 56 -3.56 3.51 -14.25
CA GLY A 56 -3.86 4.92 -14.28
C GLY A 56 -4.66 5.47 -13.11
N ALA A 57 -4.87 6.78 -13.14
CA ALA A 57 -5.54 7.63 -12.17
C ALA A 57 -7.03 7.30 -12.02
N GLU A 58 -7.78 7.05 -13.11
CA GLU A 58 -9.24 6.89 -13.00
C GLU A 58 -9.67 5.71 -12.11
N PRO A 59 -9.08 4.50 -12.23
CA PRO A 59 -9.37 3.43 -11.29
C PRO A 59 -8.98 3.76 -9.83
N VAL A 60 -7.87 4.48 -9.62
CA VAL A 60 -7.40 4.89 -8.29
C VAL A 60 -8.35 5.92 -7.66
N ILE A 61 -8.85 6.88 -8.45
CA ILE A 61 -9.88 7.85 -8.05
C ILE A 61 -11.15 7.12 -7.62
N LYS A 62 -11.65 6.19 -8.45
CA LYS A 62 -12.84 5.40 -8.14
C LYS A 62 -12.67 4.60 -6.84
N ALA A 63 -11.53 3.95 -6.65
CA ALA A 63 -11.23 3.20 -5.42
C ALA A 63 -11.11 4.10 -4.18
N THR A 64 -10.55 5.29 -4.36
CA THR A 64 -10.41 6.30 -3.28
C THR A 64 -11.77 6.82 -2.85
N TYR A 65 -12.64 7.20 -3.78
CA TYR A 65 -14.02 7.59 -3.47
C TYR A 65 -14.81 6.46 -2.81
N ALA A 66 -14.69 5.22 -3.28
CA ALA A 66 -15.35 4.07 -2.65
C ALA A 66 -14.90 3.90 -1.18
N THR A 67 -13.61 4.10 -0.92
CA THR A 67 -13.04 4.03 0.44
C THR A 67 -13.53 5.18 1.32
N LEU A 68 -13.46 6.42 0.84
CA LEU A 68 -13.93 7.61 1.57
C LEU A 68 -15.43 7.58 1.83
N LYS A 69 -16.21 6.97 0.93
CA LYS A 69 -17.63 6.74 1.17
C LYS A 69 -17.85 5.84 2.39
N MET A 70 -17.13 4.73 2.50
CA MET A 70 -17.26 3.81 3.66
C MET A 70 -16.70 4.41 4.96
N PHE A 71 -15.62 5.20 4.84
CA PHE A 71 -14.83 5.74 5.94
C PHE A 71 -14.59 7.25 5.76
N PRO A 72 -15.61 8.10 5.91
CA PRO A 72 -15.51 9.54 5.61
C PRO A 72 -14.64 10.32 6.59
N ASP A 73 -14.30 9.73 7.74
CA ASP A 73 -13.42 10.26 8.78
C ASP A 73 -12.03 9.61 8.77
N ARG A 74 -11.67 8.91 7.69
CA ARG A 74 -10.40 8.18 7.61
C ARG A 74 -9.21 9.12 7.69
N GLN A 75 -8.25 8.77 8.54
CA GLN A 75 -6.93 9.39 8.65
C GLN A 75 -5.84 8.41 8.21
N LEU A 76 -4.76 8.91 7.62
CA LEU A 76 -3.62 8.14 7.11
C LEU A 76 -2.34 8.59 7.81
N LEU A 77 -2.19 8.18 9.08
CA LEU A 77 -1.07 8.61 9.91
C LEU A 77 0.22 7.92 9.45
N ALA A 78 1.17 8.68 8.91
CA ALA A 78 2.45 8.13 8.52
C ALA A 78 3.28 7.74 9.75
N GLU A 79 3.59 6.45 9.87
CA GLU A 79 4.51 5.94 10.90
C GLU A 79 5.96 6.16 10.48
N ASP A 80 6.28 5.94 9.19
CA ASP A 80 7.61 6.20 8.63
C ASP A 80 7.55 6.31 7.10
N VAL A 81 8.53 7.02 6.50
CA VAL A 81 8.75 7.11 5.06
C VAL A 81 10.25 6.94 4.79
N ILE A 82 10.65 5.75 4.36
CA ILE A 82 12.01 5.47 3.90
C ILE A 82 12.09 5.58 2.39
N TRP A 83 13.27 5.84 1.85
CA TRP A 83 13.43 5.99 0.41
C TRP A 83 14.85 5.79 -0.08
N ILE A 84 14.98 5.52 -1.38
CA ILE A 84 16.24 5.42 -2.13
C ILE A 84 16.11 6.16 -3.47
N GLY A 85 17.23 6.33 -4.18
CA GLY A 85 17.28 6.96 -5.50
C GLY A 85 17.75 8.41 -5.48
N ASN A 86 17.57 9.11 -6.60
CA ASN A 86 18.08 10.46 -6.82
C ASN A 86 17.36 11.16 -7.98
N ASP A 87 17.74 12.41 -8.26
CA ASP A 87 17.14 13.26 -9.30
C ASP A 87 17.34 12.73 -10.74
N GLU A 88 18.31 11.84 -10.97
CA GLU A 88 18.61 11.28 -12.30
C GLU A 88 17.86 9.97 -12.56
N GLU A 89 17.92 9.04 -11.62
CA GLU A 89 17.27 7.73 -11.73
C GLU A 89 15.77 7.83 -11.46
N GLY A 90 15.39 8.70 -10.51
CA GLY A 90 14.09 8.69 -9.86
C GLY A 90 14.23 8.21 -8.42
N TYR A 91 13.12 8.25 -7.70
CA TYR A 91 13.05 7.89 -6.30
C TYR A 91 12.15 6.68 -6.10
N LEU A 92 12.43 5.86 -5.10
CA LEU A 92 11.49 4.86 -4.57
C LEU A 92 11.28 5.16 -3.10
N SER A 93 10.03 5.43 -2.72
CA SER A 93 9.61 5.50 -1.33
C SER A 93 8.98 4.18 -0.89
N SER A 94 9.12 3.86 0.39
CA SER A 94 8.28 2.88 1.10
C SER A 94 7.76 3.58 2.35
N HIS A 95 6.45 3.71 2.47
CA HIS A 95 5.84 4.39 3.60
C HIS A 95 4.81 3.52 4.30
N ARG A 96 4.98 3.42 5.62
CA ARG A 96 4.08 2.65 6.50
C ARG A 96 3.05 3.60 7.10
N ILE A 97 1.79 3.25 6.93
CA ILE A 97 0.64 4.08 7.27
C ILE A 97 -0.18 3.37 8.34
N LEU A 98 -0.45 4.04 9.46
CA LEU A 98 -1.46 3.65 10.44
C LEU A 98 -2.77 4.39 10.12
N SER A 99 -3.73 3.68 9.53
CA SER A 99 -5.04 4.23 9.25
C SER A 99 -5.96 4.14 10.47
N ARG A 100 -6.72 5.21 10.72
CA ARG A 100 -7.85 5.25 11.66
C ARG A 100 -9.11 5.65 10.90
N ALA A 101 -10.23 4.99 11.17
CA ALA A 101 -11.49 5.24 10.47
C ALA A 101 -12.69 4.74 11.28
N THR A 102 -13.89 5.20 10.94
CA THR A 102 -15.17 4.66 11.44
C THR A 102 -15.99 4.11 10.27
N HIS A 103 -16.50 2.87 10.40
CA HIS A 103 -17.35 2.25 9.37
C HIS A 103 -18.77 2.83 9.41
N LEU A 104 -18.95 3.98 8.74
CA LEU A 104 -20.16 4.81 8.85
C LEU A 104 -21.17 4.57 7.73
N HIS A 105 -20.74 4.01 6.61
CA HIS A 105 -21.60 3.77 5.46
C HIS A 105 -21.37 2.38 4.85
N ASP A 106 -22.41 1.88 4.20
CA ASP A 106 -22.39 0.61 3.50
C ASP A 106 -21.34 0.60 2.36
N GLY A 107 -20.79 -0.57 2.08
CA GLY A 107 -19.90 -0.76 0.95
C GLY A 107 -19.33 -2.17 0.87
N ALA A 108 -18.05 -2.28 0.49
CA ALA A 108 -17.36 -3.56 0.31
C ALA A 108 -17.40 -4.45 1.57
N TYR A 109 -17.42 -3.83 2.75
CA TYR A 109 -17.45 -4.54 4.04
C TYR A 109 -18.87 -4.80 4.59
N GLY A 110 -19.91 -4.64 3.77
CA GLY A 110 -21.30 -4.86 4.15
C GLY A 110 -21.97 -3.60 4.72
N LYS A 111 -22.89 -3.79 5.67
CA LYS A 111 -23.64 -2.70 6.32
C LYS A 111 -22.79 -1.91 7.30
N ALA A 112 -23.00 -0.60 7.37
CA ALA A 112 -22.34 0.26 8.34
C ALA A 112 -22.48 -0.29 9.77
N THR A 113 -21.37 -0.44 10.48
CA THR A 113 -21.35 -1.01 11.84
C THR A 113 -21.12 0.05 12.93
N GLY A 114 -20.71 1.26 12.56
CA GLY A 114 -20.31 2.32 13.49
C GLY A 114 -19.02 2.03 14.27
N LYS A 115 -18.34 0.90 14.00
CA LYS A 115 -17.11 0.53 14.68
C LYS A 115 -15.95 1.40 14.22
N LYS A 116 -15.11 1.80 15.18
CA LYS A 116 -13.79 2.38 14.93
C LYS A 116 -12.82 1.28 14.53
N LEU A 117 -11.99 1.58 13.54
CA LEU A 117 -11.02 0.67 12.94
C LEU A 117 -9.63 1.26 13.03
N VAL A 118 -8.65 0.41 13.29
CA VAL A 118 -7.23 0.73 13.18
C VAL A 118 -6.55 -0.36 12.36
N TYR A 119 -5.90 0.00 11.26
CA TYR A 119 -5.23 -0.95 10.38
C TYR A 119 -4.03 -0.32 9.72
N ARG A 120 -3.07 -1.15 9.26
CA ARG A 120 -1.89 -0.67 8.57
C ARG A 120 -1.97 -0.85 7.07
N GLY A 121 -1.27 0.02 6.37
CA GLY A 121 -0.92 -0.16 4.97
C GLY A 121 0.56 0.14 4.76
N ILE A 122 1.10 -0.42 3.68
CA ILE A 122 2.41 -0.05 3.16
C ILE A 122 2.20 0.26 1.68
N ALA A 123 2.72 1.41 1.26
CA ALA A 123 2.76 1.80 -0.14
C ALA A 123 4.20 2.05 -0.55
N ASP A 124 4.62 1.36 -1.60
CA ASP A 124 5.87 1.59 -2.28
C ASP A 124 5.59 2.38 -3.55
N CYS A 125 6.08 3.62 -3.63
CA CYS A 125 5.81 4.52 -4.74
C CYS A 125 7.12 4.90 -5.43
N ALA A 126 7.23 4.57 -6.71
CA ALA A 126 8.29 5.08 -7.56
C ALA A 126 7.91 6.46 -8.08
N CYS A 127 8.76 7.45 -7.83
CA CYS A 127 8.45 8.85 -8.08
C CYS A 127 9.52 9.55 -8.93
N LYS A 128 9.08 10.33 -9.91
CA LYS A 128 9.97 11.18 -10.73
C LYS A 128 9.16 12.31 -11.35
N ASN A 129 9.76 13.50 -11.50
CA ASN A 129 9.11 14.64 -12.15
C ASN A 129 7.71 14.97 -11.61
N ASN A 130 7.55 14.99 -10.28
CA ASN A 130 6.26 15.23 -9.61
C ASN A 130 5.19 14.17 -9.86
N GLN A 131 5.55 12.98 -10.33
CA GLN A 131 4.64 11.87 -10.58
C GLN A 131 5.02 10.65 -9.75
N VAL A 132 4.02 9.95 -9.21
CA VAL A 132 4.05 8.52 -8.91
C VAL A 132 3.79 7.78 -10.22
N TYR A 133 4.77 7.00 -10.68
CA TYR A 133 4.68 6.31 -11.97
C TYR A 133 4.65 4.79 -11.85
N ASP A 134 4.81 4.25 -10.64
CA ASP A 134 4.65 2.84 -10.33
C ASP A 134 4.34 2.71 -8.82
N GLU A 135 3.33 1.92 -8.46
CA GLU A 135 2.92 1.71 -7.08
C GLU A 135 2.72 0.22 -6.73
N TRP A 136 3.16 -0.17 -5.54
CA TRP A 136 2.75 -1.39 -4.85
C TRP A 136 2.10 -1.03 -3.52
N LEU A 137 0.82 -1.37 -3.34
CA LEU A 137 0.02 -1.02 -2.17
C LEU A 137 -0.53 -2.28 -1.50
N VAL A 138 -0.18 -2.46 -0.23
CA VAL A 138 -0.78 -3.48 0.64
C VAL A 138 -1.51 -2.78 1.77
N LYS A 139 -2.76 -3.19 1.99
CA LYS A 139 -3.59 -2.80 3.14
C LYS A 139 -3.93 -4.05 3.92
N ASP A 140 -3.86 -4.00 5.24
CA ASP A 140 -4.26 -5.11 6.11
C ASP A 140 -5.80 -5.24 6.14
N GLU A 141 -6.37 -5.75 5.05
CA GLU A 141 -7.80 -6.02 4.93
C GLU A 141 -8.25 -7.07 5.94
N GLY A 142 -7.35 -7.99 6.30
CA GLY A 142 -7.56 -8.95 7.38
C GLY A 142 -7.83 -8.29 8.73
N ALA A 143 -7.19 -7.16 9.03
CA ALA A 143 -7.47 -6.37 10.24
C ALA A 143 -8.84 -5.71 10.19
N ILE A 144 -9.22 -5.17 9.02
CA ILE A 144 -10.51 -4.49 8.82
C ILE A 144 -11.65 -5.47 9.08
N VAL A 145 -11.67 -6.60 8.36
CA VAL A 145 -12.79 -7.56 8.44
C VAL A 145 -12.90 -8.18 9.82
N ARG A 146 -11.78 -8.51 10.49
CA ARG A 146 -11.79 -9.04 11.86
C ARG A 146 -12.35 -8.05 12.88
N GLN A 147 -11.95 -6.77 12.81
CA GLN A 147 -12.50 -5.73 13.70
C GLN A 147 -14.00 -5.53 13.47
N LEU A 148 -14.47 -5.70 12.23
CA LEU A 148 -15.89 -5.68 11.91
C LEU A 148 -16.65 -6.92 12.42
N GLY A 149 -15.96 -8.00 12.80
CA GLY A 149 -16.55 -9.26 13.24
C GLY A 149 -16.87 -10.19 12.08
N ILE A 150 -16.21 -10.01 10.94
CA ILE A 150 -16.35 -10.82 9.74
C ILE A 150 -15.19 -11.80 9.70
N ASP A 151 -15.49 -13.08 9.48
CA ASP A 151 -14.47 -14.09 9.22
C ASP A 151 -13.78 -13.82 7.86
N PRO A 152 -12.44 -13.71 7.79
CA PRO A 152 -11.73 -13.41 6.55
C PRO A 152 -11.97 -14.42 5.42
N LYS A 153 -12.10 -15.71 5.76
CA LYS A 153 -12.35 -16.75 4.75
C LYS A 153 -13.76 -16.61 4.18
N GLN A 154 -14.74 -16.32 5.03
CA GLN A 154 -16.10 -16.03 4.60
C GLN A 154 -16.16 -14.75 3.74
N TYR A 155 -15.44 -13.70 4.13
CA TYR A 155 -15.36 -12.46 3.34
C TYR A 155 -14.80 -12.73 1.93
N ALA A 156 -13.67 -13.45 1.84
CA ALA A 156 -13.09 -13.82 0.55
C ALA A 156 -14.05 -14.69 -0.29
N SER A 157 -14.75 -15.66 0.32
CA SER A 157 -15.76 -16.47 -0.38
C SER A 157 -16.91 -15.64 -0.93
N ASN A 158 -17.37 -14.64 -0.17
CA ASN A 158 -18.44 -13.74 -0.60
C ASN A 158 -17.98 -12.85 -1.75
N LEU A 159 -16.74 -12.35 -1.69
CA LEU A 159 -16.14 -11.55 -2.77
C LEU A 159 -16.09 -12.35 -4.07
N ILE A 160 -15.53 -13.56 -4.05
CA ILE A 160 -15.47 -14.47 -5.22
C ILE A 160 -16.87 -14.73 -5.78
N THR A 161 -17.86 -14.95 -4.92
CA THR A 161 -19.24 -15.17 -5.35
C THR A 161 -19.82 -13.92 -6.01
N SER A 162 -19.57 -12.73 -5.45
CA SER A 162 -20.06 -11.46 -6.00
C SER A 162 -19.40 -11.07 -7.33
N GLU A 163 -18.19 -11.56 -7.59
CA GLU A 163 -17.47 -11.41 -8.85
C GLU A 163 -17.87 -12.44 -9.91
N GLY A 164 -18.92 -13.24 -9.66
CA GLY A 164 -19.45 -14.21 -10.62
C GLY A 164 -18.92 -15.64 -10.41
N GLY A 165 -18.36 -15.95 -9.25
CA GLY A 165 -17.86 -17.28 -8.91
C GLY A 165 -16.38 -17.49 -9.27
N PRO A 166 -15.80 -18.64 -8.91
CA PRO A 166 -14.36 -18.91 -8.99
C PRO A 166 -13.77 -18.78 -10.40
N ASP A 167 -14.57 -19.01 -11.44
CA ASP A 167 -14.13 -18.93 -12.84
C ASP A 167 -14.10 -17.50 -13.38
N ASN A 168 -14.79 -16.56 -12.72
CA ASN A 168 -14.91 -15.16 -13.15
C ASN A 168 -14.25 -14.16 -12.19
N ALA A 169 -14.01 -14.59 -10.95
CA ALA A 169 -13.40 -13.75 -9.92
C ALA A 169 -12.00 -13.29 -10.32
N VAL A 170 -11.65 -12.07 -9.90
CA VAL A 170 -10.33 -11.51 -10.17
C VAL A 170 -9.31 -12.32 -9.39
N ALA A 171 -8.36 -12.93 -10.10
CA ALA A 171 -7.29 -13.68 -9.47
C ALA A 171 -6.41 -12.73 -8.63
N PRO A 172 -6.03 -13.13 -7.40
CA PRO A 172 -5.04 -12.38 -6.63
C PRO A 172 -3.75 -12.20 -7.41
N PHE A 173 -3.06 -11.08 -7.16
CA PHE A 173 -1.79 -10.78 -7.82
C PHE A 173 -0.78 -11.91 -7.57
N ASN A 174 -0.21 -12.43 -8.65
CA ASN A 174 0.71 -13.56 -8.64
C ASN A 174 1.67 -13.49 -9.84
N GLU A 175 2.56 -14.49 -9.97
CA GLU A 175 3.60 -14.53 -11.01
C GLU A 175 3.06 -14.52 -12.46
N GLN A 176 1.80 -14.90 -12.67
CA GLN A 176 1.13 -14.90 -13.98
C GLN A 176 0.39 -13.60 -14.26
N THR A 177 0.34 -12.65 -13.32
CA THR A 177 -0.31 -11.35 -13.54
C THR A 177 0.50 -10.57 -14.58
N PRO A 178 -0.12 -10.16 -15.71
CA PRO A 178 0.59 -9.49 -16.80
C PRO A 178 0.87 -8.02 -16.45
N CYS A 179 1.80 -7.80 -15.54
CA CYS A 179 2.26 -6.48 -15.12
C CYS A 179 3.77 -6.51 -14.91
N GLU A 180 4.51 -5.72 -15.68
CA GLU A 180 5.92 -5.43 -15.39
C GLU A 180 6.00 -4.17 -14.52
N SER A 181 6.91 -4.15 -13.54
CA SER A 181 7.24 -2.91 -12.84
C SER A 181 7.93 -1.94 -13.81
N LEU A 182 7.41 -0.72 -13.92
CA LEU A 182 8.08 0.38 -14.61
C LEU A 182 9.28 0.89 -13.81
N TYR A 183 9.24 0.74 -12.48
CA TYR A 183 10.38 1.01 -11.62
C TYR A 183 11.55 0.07 -11.93
N LYS A 184 12.71 0.66 -12.21
CA LYS A 184 14.00 -0.05 -12.29
C LYS A 184 14.82 0.31 -11.07
N SER A 185 15.09 -0.69 -10.23
CA SER A 185 15.90 -0.51 -9.02
C SER A 185 17.29 0.01 -9.39
N PRO A 186 17.87 0.94 -8.60
CA PRO A 186 19.28 1.26 -8.72
C PRO A 186 20.13 0.03 -8.41
N ILE A 187 21.39 0.06 -8.85
CA ILE A 187 22.36 -1.00 -8.53
C ILE A 187 22.67 -0.92 -7.04
N LEU A 188 22.22 -1.91 -6.28
CA LEU A 188 22.50 -2.00 -4.86
C LEU A 188 23.81 -2.78 -4.61
N PRO A 189 24.58 -2.43 -3.56
CA PRO A 189 25.70 -3.26 -3.13
C PRO A 189 25.25 -4.68 -2.81
N LYS A 190 26.10 -5.69 -3.09
CA LYS A 190 25.79 -7.10 -2.80
C LYS A 190 25.41 -7.34 -1.33
N SER A 191 26.06 -6.63 -0.41
CA SER A 191 25.69 -6.62 1.00
C SER A 191 24.94 -5.33 1.30
N ASN A 192 23.63 -5.44 1.54
CA ASN A 192 22.77 -4.33 1.90
C ASN A 192 21.67 -4.81 2.88
N PRO A 193 21.05 -3.88 3.65
CA PRO A 193 20.03 -4.25 4.64
C PRO A 193 18.84 -5.03 4.07
N GLY A 194 18.45 -4.75 2.82
CA GLY A 194 17.36 -5.47 2.14
C GLY A 194 17.70 -6.94 1.86
N GLN A 195 18.94 -7.21 1.40
CA GLN A 195 19.44 -8.58 1.23
C GLN A 195 19.51 -9.32 2.56
N THR A 196 20.04 -8.68 3.60
CA THR A 196 20.07 -9.24 4.96
C THR A 196 18.67 -9.57 5.47
N TYR A 197 17.71 -8.66 5.32
CA TYR A 197 16.32 -8.88 5.70
C TYR A 197 15.68 -10.04 4.92
N ALA A 198 15.91 -10.13 3.61
CA ALA A 198 15.41 -11.23 2.78
C ALA A 198 15.99 -12.59 3.19
N GLU A 199 17.27 -12.66 3.56
CA GLU A 199 17.92 -13.88 4.05
C GLU A 199 17.35 -14.31 5.41
N ILE A 200 17.16 -13.37 6.33
CA ILE A 200 16.52 -13.63 7.63
C ILE A 200 15.11 -14.16 7.43
N LEU A 201 14.32 -13.50 6.57
CA LEU A 201 12.95 -13.90 6.29
C LEU A 201 12.89 -15.29 5.65
N LYS A 202 13.75 -15.60 4.68
CA LYS A 202 13.85 -16.94 4.07
C LYS A 202 14.20 -18.02 5.10
N ALA A 203 15.12 -17.74 6.02
CA ALA A 203 15.49 -18.67 7.09
C ALA A 203 14.30 -18.94 8.02
N ILE A 204 13.58 -17.89 8.45
CA ILE A 204 12.36 -18.01 9.27
C ILE A 204 11.30 -18.84 8.55
N MET A 205 11.04 -18.55 7.27
CA MET A 205 10.05 -19.27 6.46
C MET A 205 10.45 -20.72 6.18
N SER A 206 11.74 -21.05 6.26
CA SER A 206 12.25 -22.42 6.20
C SER A 206 12.22 -23.13 7.56
N SER A 207 11.46 -22.61 8.53
CA SER A 207 11.33 -23.14 9.90
C SER A 207 12.63 -23.13 10.73
N ASN A 208 13.62 -22.31 10.35
CA ASN A 208 14.81 -22.11 11.18
C ASN A 208 14.52 -21.10 12.30
N LYS A 209 14.19 -21.61 13.49
CA LYS A 209 13.85 -20.78 14.66
C LYS A 209 15.05 -19.99 15.20
N GLU A 210 16.27 -20.51 15.07
CA GLU A 210 17.49 -19.82 15.51
C GLU A 210 17.70 -18.49 14.76
N ALA A 211 17.13 -18.37 13.55
CA ALA A 211 17.16 -17.12 12.79
C ALA A 211 16.44 -15.97 13.50
N ILE A 212 15.44 -16.26 14.35
CA ILE A 212 14.75 -15.21 15.13
C ILE A 212 15.68 -14.73 16.25
N GLU A 213 16.15 -15.65 17.08
CA GLU A 213 17.01 -15.35 18.25
C GLU A 213 18.32 -14.67 17.86
N LYS A 214 18.86 -14.99 16.69
CA LYS A 214 20.11 -14.40 16.18
C LYS A 214 19.93 -12.96 15.68
N ASN A 215 18.77 -12.62 15.14
CA ASN A 215 18.60 -11.38 14.37
C ASN A 215 17.63 -10.37 15.00
N TYR A 216 16.86 -10.76 16.01
CA TYR A 216 15.91 -9.89 16.68
C TYR A 216 16.13 -9.88 18.19
N ASP A 217 15.95 -8.71 18.79
CA ASP A 217 15.97 -8.56 20.25
C ASP A 217 14.70 -9.20 20.85
N ARG A 218 14.82 -9.79 22.05
CA ARG A 218 13.68 -10.34 22.81
C ARG A 218 12.60 -9.30 23.18
N ALA A 219 12.91 -8.01 23.00
CA ALA A 219 12.00 -6.90 23.21
C ALA A 219 11.41 -6.36 21.90
N ILE A 220 11.55 -7.09 20.78
CA ILE A 220 11.00 -6.66 19.50
C ILE A 220 9.49 -6.45 19.60
N GLN A 221 9.04 -5.31 19.06
CA GLN A 221 7.64 -5.07 18.82
C GLN A 221 7.29 -5.57 17.42
N GLN A 222 6.31 -6.46 17.32
CA GLN A 222 5.88 -7.05 16.08
C GLN A 222 4.51 -6.51 15.68
N PHE A 223 4.38 -6.17 14.39
CA PHE A 223 3.11 -5.77 13.78
C PHE A 223 2.69 -6.88 12.83
N GLN A 224 1.76 -7.73 13.28
CA GLN A 224 1.36 -8.93 12.56
C GLN A 224 0.05 -8.72 11.78
N PRO A 225 -0.18 -9.50 10.70
CA PRO A 225 -1.42 -9.43 9.92
C PRO A 225 -2.66 -9.61 10.78
N GLY A 226 -3.74 -8.89 10.48
CA GLY A 226 -4.94 -8.86 11.31
C GLY A 226 -4.92 -7.76 12.39
N GLY A 227 -3.95 -6.83 12.33
CA GLY A 227 -3.85 -5.71 13.26
C GLY A 227 -3.32 -6.07 14.64
N PHE A 228 -2.69 -7.24 14.79
CA PHE A 228 -2.13 -7.66 16.07
C PHE A 228 -0.79 -6.96 16.32
N VAL A 229 -0.64 -6.45 17.54
CA VAL A 229 0.64 -5.94 18.05
C VAL A 229 1.08 -6.85 19.17
N THR A 230 2.24 -7.47 19.01
CA THR A 230 2.83 -8.36 20.01
C THR A 230 4.23 -7.88 20.36
N HIS A 231 4.76 -8.37 21.48
CA HIS A 231 6.12 -8.10 21.93
C HIS A 231 6.77 -9.44 22.27
N GLY A 232 8.07 -9.57 21.99
CA GLY A 232 8.82 -10.81 22.27
C GLY A 232 9.65 -11.28 21.09
#